data_AF-A0AAU1Q0T1-F1
#
_entry.id   AF-A0AAU1Q0T1-F1
#
_cell.length_a   1.000
_cell.length_b   1.000
_cell.length_c   1.000
_cell.angle_alpha   90.00
_cell.angle_beta   90.00
_cell.angle_gamma   90.00
#
_symmetry.space_group_name_H-M   'P 1'
#
loop_
_entity.id
_entity.type
_entity.pdbx_description
1 polymer ?
#
loop_
_entity_poly.entity_id
_entity_poly.type
_entity_poly.pdbx_seq_one_letter_code
_entity_poly.pdbx_strand_id
1 'polypeptide(L)'
;MVRLRSASLALLTAAACVALSAPSASASPGDTATMCSSSLTPSGWVDVQWWNSWACGVTFNPNMKKIQQVSGMPIGSTVNACSSTLPPAGWVQVNRFYSGACQYSAVPSHDPNTWTIKRVS
;
A
#
# COMPACT_ATOMS: atom_id res chain seq x y z
N MET A 1 -37.99 -49.29 47.06
CA MET A 1 -37.93 -48.01 46.31
C MET A 1 -36.80 -48.11 45.30
N VAL A 2 -37.12 -48.41 44.04
CA VAL A 2 -36.13 -48.55 42.96
C VAL A 2 -36.27 -47.30 42.07
N ARG A 3 -35.20 -46.53 41.90
CA ARG A 3 -35.15 -45.40 40.97
C ARG A 3 -34.10 -45.68 39.91
N LEU A 4 -34.53 -46.12 38.72
CA LEU A 4 -33.70 -46.03 37.51
C LEU A 4 -33.83 -44.61 36.95
N ARG A 5 -32.70 -43.94 36.74
CA ARG A 5 -32.62 -42.69 35.98
C ARG A 5 -31.89 -42.95 34.67
N SER A 6 -32.66 -42.84 33.59
CA SER A 6 -32.20 -42.77 32.21
C SER A 6 -31.25 -41.59 32.02
N ALA A 7 -30.17 -41.79 31.27
CA ALA A 7 -29.31 -40.72 30.77
C ALA A 7 -29.03 -40.95 29.29
N SER A 8 -29.61 -40.11 28.45
CA SER A 8 -29.34 -39.95 27.02
C SER A 8 -28.51 -38.68 26.85
N LEU A 9 -27.40 -38.69 26.11
CA LEU A 9 -26.75 -37.48 25.55
C LEU A 9 -25.80 -37.91 24.42
N ALA A 10 -26.19 -37.72 23.15
CA ALA A 10 -26.02 -36.50 22.34
C ALA A 10 -24.70 -36.54 21.55
N LEU A 11 -24.78 -36.97 20.29
CA LEU A 11 -23.70 -36.92 19.29
C LEU A 11 -23.46 -35.46 18.87
N LEU A 12 -22.31 -34.92 19.23
CA LEU A 12 -21.83 -33.61 18.79
C LEU A 12 -21.17 -33.77 17.40
N THR A 13 -21.84 -33.31 16.34
CA THR A 13 -21.22 -33.11 15.03
C THR A 13 -20.58 -31.72 14.99
N ALA A 14 -19.25 -31.66 15.02
CA ALA A 14 -18.50 -30.44 14.82
C ALA A 14 -18.47 -30.09 13.31
N ALA A 15 -19.17 -29.03 12.90
CA ALA A 15 -19.02 -28.45 11.58
C ALA A 15 -17.77 -27.56 11.56
N ALA A 16 -16.70 -28.03 10.92
CA ALA A 16 -15.51 -27.24 10.68
C ALA A 16 -15.78 -26.25 9.54
N CYS A 17 -15.94 -24.96 9.87
CA CYS A 17 -15.98 -23.88 8.89
C CYS A 17 -14.58 -23.71 8.29
N VAL A 18 -14.35 -24.21 7.09
CA VAL A 18 -13.13 -23.91 6.31
C VAL A 18 -13.25 -22.45 5.86
N ALA A 19 -12.53 -21.55 6.54
CA ALA A 19 -12.36 -20.19 6.08
C ALA A 19 -11.55 -20.23 4.77
N LEU A 20 -12.23 -20.10 3.63
CA LEU A 20 -11.58 -19.82 2.34
C LEU A 20 -10.84 -18.50 2.50
N SER A 21 -9.51 -18.58 2.65
CA SER A 21 -8.65 -17.42 2.52
C SER A 21 -8.70 -17.03 1.04
N ALA A 22 -9.53 -16.04 0.70
CA ALA A 22 -9.50 -15.46 -0.65
C ALA A 22 -8.05 -15.01 -0.92
N PRO A 23 -7.47 -15.34 -2.09
CA PRO A 23 -6.16 -14.81 -2.44
C PRO A 23 -6.25 -13.29 -2.37
N SER A 24 -5.34 -12.67 -1.62
CA SER A 24 -5.17 -11.23 -1.63
C SER A 24 -5.01 -10.84 -3.10
N ALA A 25 -5.95 -10.06 -3.65
CA ALA A 25 -5.85 -9.60 -5.02
C ALA A 25 -4.49 -8.89 -5.16
N SER A 26 -3.56 -9.51 -5.87
CA SER A 26 -2.27 -8.90 -6.13
C SER A 26 -2.52 -7.72 -7.06
N ALA A 27 -2.08 -6.53 -6.64
CA ALA A 27 -2.25 -5.33 -7.45
C ALA A 27 -1.58 -5.49 -8.82
N SER A 28 -2.29 -5.07 -9.86
CA SER A 28 -1.82 -5.06 -11.23
C SER A 28 -0.78 -3.95 -11.45
N PRO A 29 0.13 -4.10 -12.42
CA PRO A 29 1.05 -3.03 -12.78
C PRO A 29 0.31 -1.75 -13.16
N GLY A 30 0.70 -0.62 -12.58
CA GLY A 30 0.08 0.68 -12.76
C GLY A 30 -1.06 0.99 -11.79
N ASP A 31 -1.55 0.02 -11.02
CA ASP A 31 -2.58 0.25 -10.01
C ASP A 31 -2.12 1.28 -8.99
N THR A 32 -3.09 2.05 -8.46
CA THR A 32 -2.82 3.02 -7.41
C THR A 32 -3.60 2.69 -6.16
N ALA A 33 -2.97 2.92 -5.01
CA ALA A 33 -3.60 2.77 -3.70
C ALA A 33 -3.33 4.01 -2.85
N THR A 34 -4.18 4.23 -1.85
CA THR A 34 -4.01 5.30 -0.86
C THR A 34 -3.75 4.68 0.50
N MET A 35 -2.79 5.22 1.25
CA MET A 35 -2.47 4.74 2.59
C MET A 35 -1.95 5.86 3.48
N CYS A 36 -2.04 5.64 4.80
CA CYS A 36 -1.42 6.55 5.75
C CYS A 36 0.10 6.51 5.65
N SER A 37 0.72 7.68 5.86
CA SER A 37 2.17 7.86 5.90
C SER A 37 2.87 7.01 6.96
N SER A 38 2.16 6.65 8.03
CA SER A 38 2.63 5.78 9.11
C SER A 38 2.88 4.33 8.67
N SER A 39 2.34 3.93 7.51
CA SER A 39 2.60 2.62 6.91
C SER A 39 3.69 2.75 5.83
N LEU A 40 4.65 1.82 5.84
CA LEU A 40 5.72 1.79 4.83
C LEU A 40 5.16 1.51 3.43
N THR A 41 5.73 2.16 2.43
CA THR A 41 5.39 1.89 1.03
C THR A 41 5.84 0.47 0.70
N PRO A 42 4.95 -0.42 0.21
CA PRO A 42 5.31 -1.81 -0.07
C PRO A 42 6.36 -1.93 -1.18
N SER A 43 7.07 -3.06 -1.22
CA SER A 43 8.01 -3.34 -2.31
C SER A 43 7.30 -3.39 -3.66
N GLY A 44 7.95 -2.86 -4.69
CA GLY A 44 7.37 -2.76 -6.03
C GLY A 44 6.44 -1.56 -6.21
N TRP A 45 6.15 -0.78 -5.17
CA TRP A 45 5.39 0.46 -5.25
C TRP A 45 6.28 1.69 -5.10
N VAL A 46 5.79 2.82 -5.59
CA VAL A 46 6.40 4.14 -5.38
C VAL A 46 5.35 5.14 -4.95
N ASP A 47 5.74 6.14 -4.16
CA ASP A 47 4.87 7.26 -3.82
C ASP A 47 4.73 8.17 -5.04
N VAL A 48 3.50 8.63 -5.32
CA VAL A 48 3.23 9.55 -6.44
C VAL A 48 2.50 10.81 -6.02
N GLN A 49 1.95 10.85 -4.80
CA GLN A 49 1.30 12.04 -4.25
C GLN A 49 1.22 11.99 -2.72
N TRP A 50 1.25 13.16 -2.09
CA TRP A 50 1.10 13.37 -0.65
C TRP A 50 0.05 14.45 -0.34
N TRP A 51 -0.70 14.27 0.75
CA TRP A 51 -1.68 15.25 1.24
C TRP A 51 -2.04 14.99 2.71
N ASN A 52 -2.91 15.83 3.27
CA ASN A 52 -3.47 15.67 4.61
C ASN A 52 -4.88 15.07 4.55
N SER A 53 -5.16 14.09 5.40
CA SER A 53 -6.47 13.48 5.54
C SER A 53 -6.76 13.13 6.99
N TRP A 54 -7.98 13.46 7.44
CA TRP A 54 -8.50 13.11 8.76
C TRP A 54 -8.54 11.59 9.01
N ALA A 55 -8.61 10.77 7.95
CA ALA A 55 -8.59 9.31 8.04
C ALA A 55 -7.27 8.78 8.63
N CYS A 56 -6.19 9.56 8.57
CA CYS A 56 -4.88 9.24 9.12
C CYS A 56 -4.54 10.11 10.34
N GLY A 57 -5.55 10.67 11.00
CA GLY A 57 -5.41 11.60 12.13
C GLY A 57 -5.21 13.05 11.71
N VAL A 58 -4.95 13.90 12.69
CA VAL A 58 -4.74 15.35 12.50
C VAL A 58 -3.28 15.66 12.76
N THR A 59 -2.60 16.23 11.78
CA THR A 59 -1.20 16.63 11.89
C THR A 59 -0.93 17.78 10.93
N PHE A 60 0.20 18.46 11.16
CA PHE A 60 0.68 19.55 10.34
C PHE A 60 1.37 19.05 9.06
N ASN A 61 2.05 17.89 9.13
CA ASN A 61 2.72 17.28 7.97
C ASN A 61 1.76 16.40 7.17
N PRO A 62 1.85 16.38 5.82
CA PRO A 62 1.12 15.45 4.96
C PRO A 62 1.16 14.03 5.51
N ASN A 63 0.00 13.49 5.86
CA ASN A 63 -0.13 12.22 6.58
C ASN A 63 -0.73 11.09 5.74
N MET A 64 -1.08 11.38 4.49
CA MET A 64 -1.66 10.45 3.54
C MET A 64 -0.81 10.47 2.27
N LYS A 65 -0.64 9.30 1.67
CA LYS A 65 0.08 9.14 0.40
C LYS A 65 -0.71 8.27 -0.57
N LYS A 66 -0.57 8.59 -1.85
CA LYS A 66 -0.96 7.74 -2.97
C LYS A 66 0.29 7.07 -3.49
N ILE A 67 0.20 5.76 -3.64
CA ILE A 67 1.26 4.91 -4.16
C ILE A 67 0.82 4.31 -5.49
N GLN A 68 1.78 3.99 -6.36
CA GLN A 68 1.55 3.31 -7.63
C GLN A 68 2.40 2.05 -7.72
N GLN A 69 1.79 0.94 -8.14
CA GLN A 69 2.45 -0.34 -8.34
C GLN A 69 3.25 -0.27 -9.62
N VAL A 70 4.57 -0.35 -9.52
CA VAL A 70 5.48 -0.29 -10.67
C VAL A 70 6.12 -1.63 -10.99
N SER A 71 5.96 -2.61 -10.12
CA SER A 71 6.32 -3.99 -10.41
C SER A 71 5.53 -4.53 -11.60
N GLY A 72 6.20 -5.21 -12.53
CA GLY A 72 5.60 -5.80 -13.72
C GLY A 72 5.27 -4.83 -14.86
N MET A 73 5.43 -3.52 -14.70
CA MET A 73 5.22 -2.55 -15.81
C MET A 73 6.26 -2.79 -16.92
N PRO A 74 5.95 -2.69 -18.22
CA PRO A 74 6.91 -3.00 -19.29
C PRO A 74 8.24 -2.22 -19.21
N ILE A 75 9.34 -2.79 -19.70
CA ILE A 75 10.62 -2.07 -19.86
C ILE A 75 10.39 -0.84 -20.73
N GLY A 76 10.99 0.29 -20.35
CA GLY A 76 10.78 1.59 -20.99
C GLY A 76 9.64 2.41 -20.41
N SER A 77 8.78 1.83 -19.55
CA SER A 77 7.77 2.58 -18.80
C SER A 77 8.41 3.69 -17.99
N THR A 78 7.69 4.81 -17.85
CA THR A 78 8.12 5.94 -17.03
C THR A 78 7.05 6.30 -16.01
N VAL A 79 7.48 6.71 -14.82
CA VAL A 79 6.61 7.14 -13.72
C VAL A 79 7.25 8.34 -13.04
N ASN A 80 6.45 9.33 -12.66
CA ASN A 80 6.90 10.42 -11.80
C ASN A 80 6.65 10.03 -10.35
N ALA A 81 7.71 9.63 -9.67
CA ALA A 81 7.70 9.19 -8.28
C ALA A 81 8.20 10.32 -7.37
N CYS A 82 7.61 10.44 -6.18
CA CYS A 82 8.07 11.36 -5.16
C CYS A 82 9.41 10.91 -4.59
N SER A 83 10.26 11.87 -4.23
CA SER A 83 11.59 11.62 -3.67
C SER A 83 11.56 11.02 -2.25
N SER A 84 10.37 10.77 -1.71
CA SER A 84 10.14 10.08 -0.45
C SER A 84 10.35 8.56 -0.54
N THR A 85 10.36 7.97 -1.74
CA THR A 85 10.57 6.54 -1.95
C THR A 85 11.60 6.29 -3.05
N LEU A 86 12.68 5.58 -2.71
CA LEU A 86 13.76 5.24 -3.66
C LEU A 86 13.24 4.46 -4.89
N PRO A 87 13.85 4.63 -6.06
CA PRO A 87 13.54 3.82 -7.24
C PRO A 87 13.65 2.31 -6.91
N PRO A 88 12.63 1.50 -7.26
CA PRO A 88 12.70 0.06 -7.07
C PRO A 88 13.77 -0.59 -7.96
N ALA A 89 14.11 -1.84 -7.66
CA ALA A 89 15.02 -2.62 -8.50
C ALA A 89 14.55 -2.63 -9.97
N GLY A 90 15.50 -2.44 -10.89
CA GLY A 90 15.22 -2.35 -12.33
C GLY A 90 14.66 -1.02 -12.81
N TRP A 91 14.58 0.00 -11.93
CA TRP A 91 14.25 1.37 -12.29
C TRP A 91 15.44 2.31 -12.06
N VAL A 92 15.59 3.30 -12.93
CA VAL A 92 16.61 4.36 -12.81
C VAL A 92 15.97 5.74 -12.86
N GLN A 93 16.53 6.70 -12.14
CA GLN A 93 16.14 8.11 -12.23
C GLN A 93 16.70 8.69 -13.53
N VAL A 94 15.85 9.32 -14.33
CA VAL A 94 16.22 9.96 -15.60
C VAL A 94 15.98 11.46 -15.62
N ASN A 95 15.19 11.97 -14.67
CA ASN A 95 14.96 13.40 -14.49
C ASN A 95 14.63 13.70 -13.02
N ARG A 96 14.87 14.94 -12.59
CA ARG A 96 14.56 15.42 -11.24
C ARG A 96 14.00 16.84 -11.29
N PHE A 97 12.84 17.06 -10.68
CA PHE A 97 12.12 18.34 -10.71
C PHE A 97 11.24 18.52 -9.47
N TYR A 98 10.69 19.71 -9.30
CA TYR A 98 9.72 20.02 -8.26
C TYR A 98 8.29 19.73 -8.72
N SER A 99 7.49 19.11 -7.86
CA SER A 99 6.04 18.96 -8.01
C SER A 99 5.32 19.25 -6.70
N GLY A 100 4.22 20.00 -6.77
CA GLY A 100 3.32 20.20 -5.64
C GLY A 100 2.70 18.89 -5.12
N ALA A 101 2.56 17.88 -6.00
CA ALA A 101 2.03 16.58 -5.61
C ALA A 101 2.93 15.82 -4.63
N CYS A 102 4.24 16.07 -4.68
CA CYS A 102 5.25 15.39 -3.85
C CYS A 102 5.69 16.22 -2.65
N GLN A 103 4.86 17.16 -2.21
CA GLN A 103 5.08 17.89 -0.96
C GLN A 103 4.70 16.99 0.22
N TYR A 104 5.70 16.40 0.88
CA TYR A 104 5.55 15.54 2.05
C TYR A 104 5.99 16.23 3.37
N SER A 105 6.32 17.53 3.31
CA SER A 105 6.72 18.36 4.45
C SER A 105 5.69 19.47 4.69
N ALA A 106 5.45 19.81 5.95
CA ALA A 106 4.60 20.96 6.30
C ALA A 106 5.26 22.31 6.01
N VAL A 107 6.58 22.34 5.91
CA VAL A 107 7.35 23.50 5.44
C VAL A 107 7.72 23.19 3.98
N PRO A 108 6.92 23.64 3.00
CA PRO A 108 7.20 23.35 1.61
C PRO A 108 8.48 24.08 1.17
N SER A 109 9.33 23.37 0.44
CA SER A 109 10.45 23.94 -0.31
C SER A 109 10.21 23.74 -1.79
N HIS A 110 10.72 24.66 -2.61
CA HIS A 110 10.75 24.52 -4.07
C HIS A 110 11.90 23.64 -4.58
N ASP A 111 12.64 23.00 -3.67
CA ASP A 111 13.66 22.03 -4.03
C ASP A 111 13.06 20.86 -4.81
N PRO A 112 13.80 20.29 -5.77
CA PRO A 112 13.32 19.13 -6.53
C PRO A 112 13.03 17.92 -5.64
N ASN A 113 11.75 17.55 -5.61
CA ASN A 113 11.15 16.53 -4.74
C ASN A 113 10.50 15.37 -5.53
N THR A 114 10.69 15.33 -6.85
CA THR A 114 10.11 14.35 -7.75
C THR A 114 11.17 13.84 -8.71
N TRP A 115 11.15 12.54 -8.97
CA TRP A 115 11.97 11.88 -9.96
C TRP A 115 11.10 11.32 -11.06
N THR A 116 11.48 11.54 -12.33
CA THR A 116 11.02 10.64 -13.38
C THR A 116 11.90 9.41 -13.32
N ILE A 117 11.29 8.26 -13.05
CA ILE A 117 11.96 6.96 -13.10
C ILE A 117 11.59 6.23 -14.39
N LYS A 118 12.53 5.48 -14.95
CA LYS A 118 12.34 4.65 -16.13
C LYS A 118 12.71 3.20 -15.84
N ARG A 119 11.86 2.25 -16.25
CA ARG A 119 12.18 0.82 -16.13
C ARG A 119 13.23 0.41 -17.16
N VAL A 120 14.29 -0.24 -16.71
CA VAL A 120 15.43 -0.69 -17.54
C VAL A 120 15.68 -2.19 -17.46
N SER A 121 15.08 -2.91 -16.50
CA SER A 121 15.11 -4.38 -16.40
C SER A 121 13.86 -4.92 -15.71
#